data_AF-A0AAX3ZCA5-F1
#
_entry.id   AF-A0AAX3ZCA5-F1
#
_cell.length_a   1.000
_cell.length_b   1.000
_cell.length_c   1.000
_cell.angle_alpha   90.00
_cell.angle_beta   90.00
_cell.angle_gamma   90.00
#
_symmetry.space_group_name_H-M   'P 1'
#
loop_
_entity.id
_entity.type
_entity.pdbx_description
1 polymer ?
#
loop_
_entity_poly.entity_id
_entity_poly.type
_entity_poly.pdbx_seq_one_letter_code
_entity_poly.pdbx_strand_id
1 'polypeptide(L)'
;MMASTFQAGDADVSRTQVASIVADALERGACEEALVATYVWGKGKGGSPAGSGPATLHKILLGTEGLNAILASVVNTLREQDAEAAYAELRGRIAGFGPSFYSKFLYFAGKSVRAASGTQPLILDQVLARRMRSLAQAVGRETGYDPDGSIARWVWRDTNWSPHRYAIYLSFMQAASRQVAATHSWPSNATPDLLEYALFTTSWVESAEAT
;
A
#
# COMPACT_ATOMS: atom_id res chain seq x y z
N MET A 1 40.94 27.47 -1.24
CA MET A 1 39.54 27.52 -1.71
C MET A 1 38.99 26.10 -1.60
N MET A 2 38.43 25.74 -0.44
CA MET A 2 37.90 24.40 -0.20
C MET A 2 36.40 24.43 -0.46
N ALA A 3 35.93 23.49 -1.29
CA ALA A 3 34.52 23.29 -1.58
C ALA A 3 33.79 22.93 -0.29
N SER A 4 32.81 23.76 0.08
CA SER A 4 31.85 23.43 1.13
C SER A 4 31.12 22.16 0.72
N THR A 5 31.39 21.07 1.43
CA THR A 5 30.53 19.89 1.46
C THR A 5 29.18 20.35 1.97
N PHE A 6 28.19 20.44 1.07
CA PHE A 6 26.79 20.57 1.47
C PHE A 6 26.43 19.36 2.33
N GLN A 7 26.29 19.58 3.63
CA GLN A 7 25.57 18.69 4.53
C GLN A 7 24.09 18.78 4.11
N ALA A 8 23.69 17.95 3.16
CA ALA A 8 22.28 17.78 2.84
C ALA A 8 21.58 17.21 4.08
N GLY A 9 20.81 18.05 4.76
CA GLY A 9 19.90 17.61 5.81
C GLY A 9 18.99 16.52 5.27
N ASP A 10 18.99 15.39 5.96
CA ASP A 10 18.29 14.16 5.64
C ASP A 10 16.76 14.38 5.72
N ALA A 11 16.15 14.83 4.62
CA ALA A 11 14.73 15.15 4.56
C ALA A 11 13.89 13.86 4.56
N ASP A 12 13.22 13.58 5.67
CA ASP A 12 12.21 12.54 5.74
C ASP A 12 11.02 12.93 4.84
N VAL A 13 10.66 12.08 3.89
CA VAL A 13 9.58 12.35 2.94
C VAL A 13 8.27 11.89 3.57
N SER A 14 7.46 12.83 4.04
CA SER A 14 6.19 12.52 4.69
C SER A 14 5.14 12.03 3.69
N ARG A 15 4.21 11.20 4.18
CA ARG A 15 3.04 10.73 3.42
C ARG A 15 2.22 11.87 2.83
N THR A 16 2.07 12.99 3.56
CA THR A 16 1.34 14.18 3.10
C THR A 16 2.06 14.89 1.95
N GLN A 17 3.38 15.02 2.01
CA GLN A 17 4.16 15.61 0.90
C GLN A 17 4.02 14.78 -0.37
N VAL A 18 4.08 13.46 -0.27
CA VAL A 18 3.93 12.57 -1.43
C VAL A 18 2.53 12.67 -2.01
N ALA A 19 1.49 12.71 -1.17
CA ALA A 19 0.13 12.90 -1.63
C ALA A 19 -0.05 14.22 -2.41
N SER A 20 0.59 15.31 -1.95
CA SER A 20 0.59 16.59 -2.65
C SER A 20 1.31 16.53 -4.01
N ILE A 21 2.51 15.93 -4.05
CA ILE A 21 3.29 15.77 -5.29
C ILE A 21 2.54 14.89 -6.29
N VAL A 22 1.95 13.79 -5.82
CA VAL A 22 1.14 12.89 -6.66
C VAL A 22 -0.09 13.62 -7.19
N ALA A 23 -0.78 14.41 -6.37
CA ALA A 23 -1.93 15.19 -6.84
C ALA A 23 -1.55 16.15 -7.97
N ASP A 24 -0.51 16.97 -7.78
CA ASP A 24 -0.01 17.90 -8.79
C ASP A 24 0.42 17.18 -10.08
N ALA A 25 1.17 16.09 -9.95
CA ALA A 25 1.62 15.29 -11.09
C ALA A 25 0.44 14.70 -11.88
N LEU A 26 -0.58 14.17 -11.19
CA LEU A 26 -1.78 13.63 -11.83
C LEU A 26 -2.62 14.72 -12.52
N GLU A 27 -2.74 15.91 -11.92
CA GLU A 27 -3.41 17.07 -12.54
C GLU A 27 -2.72 17.50 -13.84
N ARG A 28 -1.38 17.45 -13.90
CA ARG A 28 -0.59 17.73 -15.11
C ARG A 28 -0.52 16.56 -16.09
N GLY A 29 -1.09 15.40 -15.77
CA GLY A 29 -0.99 14.18 -16.58
C GLY A 29 0.41 13.52 -16.56
N ALA A 30 1.28 13.94 -15.65
CA ALA A 30 2.63 13.41 -15.44
C ALA A 30 2.62 12.20 -14.49
N CYS A 31 1.93 11.13 -14.87
CA CYS A 31 1.75 9.94 -14.04
C CYS A 31 3.07 9.23 -13.68
N GLU A 32 4.10 9.36 -14.52
CA GLU A 32 5.46 8.88 -14.20
C GLU A 32 6.09 9.60 -13.00
N GLU A 33 5.88 10.92 -12.86
CA GLU A 33 6.35 11.67 -11.69
C GLU A 33 5.63 11.21 -10.42
N ALA A 34 4.33 10.95 -10.50
CA ALA A 34 3.55 10.37 -9.40
C ALA A 34 4.09 8.99 -8.98
N LEU A 35 4.49 8.16 -9.96
CA LEU A 35 5.13 6.87 -9.70
C LEU A 35 6.49 7.03 -9.02
N VAL A 36 7.32 7.97 -9.48
CA VAL A 36 8.63 8.27 -8.88
C VAL A 36 8.47 8.72 -7.43
N ALA A 37 7.55 9.65 -7.15
CA ALA A 37 7.27 10.12 -5.80
C ALA A 37 6.84 8.97 -4.87
N THR A 38 5.95 8.11 -5.35
CA THR A 38 5.52 6.90 -4.64
C THR A 38 6.68 5.94 -4.37
N TYR A 39 7.57 5.76 -5.34
CA TYR A 39 8.74 4.87 -5.23
C TYR A 39 9.75 5.35 -4.21
N VAL A 40 10.10 6.63 -4.26
CA VAL A 40 11.02 7.25 -3.30
C VAL A 40 10.49 7.10 -1.88
N TRP A 41 9.19 7.36 -1.67
CA TRP A 41 8.54 7.17 -0.37
C TRP A 41 8.55 5.71 0.09
N GLY A 42 8.13 4.79 -0.76
CA GLY A 42 7.97 3.38 -0.42
C GLY A 42 9.27 2.65 -0.09
N LYS A 43 10.43 3.21 -0.46
CA LYS A 43 11.75 2.64 -0.14
C LYS A 43 12.31 3.10 1.20
N GLY A 44 11.96 4.31 1.65
CA GLY A 44 12.54 4.89 2.86
C GLY A 44 14.07 4.97 2.84
N LYS A 45 14.68 5.17 4.03
CA LYS A 45 16.13 5.39 4.21
C LYS A 45 17.00 4.14 4.01
N GLY A 46 16.41 2.95 4.11
CA GLY A 46 17.11 1.66 4.05
C GLY A 46 16.88 0.96 2.72
N GLY A 47 17.59 1.39 1.67
CA GLY A 47 17.70 0.57 0.46
C GLY A 47 18.13 -0.85 0.85
N SER A 48 17.28 -1.85 0.59
CA SER A 48 17.58 -3.23 0.96
C SER A 48 18.92 -3.67 0.36
N PRO A 49 19.76 -4.45 1.07
CA PRO A 49 21.04 -4.95 0.56
C PRO A 49 20.92 -5.74 -0.75
N ALA A 50 19.73 -6.31 -1.02
CA ALA A 50 19.41 -7.09 -2.22
C ALA A 50 18.94 -6.27 -3.44
N GLY A 51 19.05 -4.94 -3.40
CA GLY A 51 18.99 -4.09 -4.59
C GLY A 51 17.58 -3.65 -5.02
N SER A 52 17.29 -2.36 -4.86
CA SER A 52 16.55 -1.59 -5.86
C SER A 52 16.63 -0.08 -5.55
N GLY A 53 17.77 0.53 -5.88
CA GLY A 53 18.01 1.98 -5.71
C GLY A 53 17.59 2.79 -6.94
N PRO A 54 18.12 4.01 -7.12
CA PRO A 54 17.92 4.84 -8.30
C PRO A 54 18.16 4.09 -9.62
N ALA A 55 19.13 3.16 -9.64
CA ALA A 55 19.41 2.33 -10.81
C ALA A 55 18.24 1.41 -11.20
N THR A 56 17.49 0.87 -10.24
CA THR A 56 16.29 0.06 -10.56
C THR A 56 15.15 0.95 -11.02
N LEU A 57 14.93 2.08 -10.36
CA LEU A 57 13.93 3.05 -10.81
C LEU A 57 14.23 3.49 -12.25
N HIS A 58 15.48 3.82 -12.55
CA HIS A 58 15.92 4.21 -13.89
C HIS A 58 15.69 3.09 -14.92
N LYS A 59 16.02 1.83 -14.59
CA LYS A 59 15.72 0.68 -15.45
C LYS A 59 14.22 0.51 -15.70
N ILE A 60 13.38 0.81 -14.73
CA ILE A 60 11.92 0.70 -14.87
C ILE A 60 11.38 1.81 -15.78
N LEU A 61 11.81 3.04 -15.56
CA LEU A 61 11.43 4.19 -16.39
C LEU A 61 11.85 3.99 -17.85
N LEU A 62 13.04 3.44 -18.09
CA LEU A 62 13.52 3.16 -19.45
C LEU A 62 12.96 1.86 -20.06
N GLY A 63 12.65 0.87 -19.22
CA GLY A 63 12.29 -0.48 -19.65
C GLY A 63 10.80 -0.69 -19.91
N THR A 64 9.96 0.31 -19.62
CA THR A 64 8.50 0.22 -19.80
C THR A 64 8.05 1.23 -20.85
N GLU A 65 7.87 0.77 -22.09
CA GLU A 65 7.32 1.60 -23.15
C GLU A 65 5.88 2.02 -22.81
N GLY A 66 5.57 3.31 -22.99
CA GLY A 66 4.25 3.84 -22.71
C GLY A 66 3.87 3.87 -21.22
N LEU A 67 4.85 3.91 -20.31
CA LEU A 67 4.62 3.91 -18.85
C LEU A 67 3.60 4.97 -18.43
N ASN A 68 3.74 6.23 -18.86
CA ASN A 68 2.78 7.28 -18.54
C ASN A 68 1.34 6.92 -18.96
N ALA A 69 1.17 6.35 -20.16
CA ALA A 69 -0.15 5.96 -20.67
C ALA A 69 -0.74 4.78 -19.88
N ILE A 70 0.08 3.80 -19.50
CA ILE A 70 -0.34 2.69 -18.62
C ILE A 70 -0.83 3.24 -17.28
N LEU A 71 -0.06 4.13 -16.65
CA LEU A 71 -0.42 4.69 -15.36
C LEU A 71 -1.66 5.59 -15.45
N ALA A 72 -1.78 6.39 -16.50
CA ALA A 72 -2.96 7.21 -16.75
C ALA A 72 -4.22 6.35 -16.93
N SER A 73 -4.11 5.23 -17.66
CA SER A 73 -5.19 4.25 -17.81
C SER A 73 -5.61 3.65 -16.46
N VAL A 74 -4.64 3.23 -15.62
CA VAL A 74 -4.91 2.71 -14.27
C VAL A 74 -5.60 3.76 -13.39
N VAL A 75 -5.19 5.03 -13.45
CA VAL A 75 -5.82 6.12 -12.69
C VAL A 75 -7.24 6.39 -13.18
N ASN A 76 -7.49 6.29 -14.49
CA ASN A 76 -8.84 6.39 -15.05
C ASN A 76 -9.71 5.21 -14.60
N THR A 77 -9.19 3.98 -14.63
CA THR A 77 -9.89 2.80 -14.11
C THR A 77 -10.22 2.96 -12.63
N LEU A 78 -9.30 3.50 -11.82
CA LEU A 78 -9.58 3.80 -10.42
C LEU A 78 -10.72 4.83 -10.27
N ARG A 79 -10.76 5.84 -11.14
CA ARG A 79 -11.78 6.89 -11.12
C ARG A 79 -13.15 6.37 -11.57
N GLU A 80 -13.19 5.54 -12.61
CA GLU A 80 -14.42 5.07 -13.26
C GLU A 80 -15.00 3.81 -12.61
N GLN A 81 -14.15 2.99 -11.98
CA GLN A 81 -14.52 1.71 -11.39
C GLN A 81 -14.12 1.71 -9.91
N ASP A 82 -13.14 0.88 -9.54
CA ASP A 82 -12.72 0.70 -8.16
C ASP A 82 -11.23 0.34 -8.05
N ALA A 83 -10.78 0.22 -6.81
CA ALA A 83 -9.41 -0.13 -6.48
C ALA A 83 -9.04 -1.57 -6.90
N GLU A 84 -10.00 -2.50 -6.98
CA GLU A 84 -9.74 -3.88 -7.43
C GLU A 84 -9.43 -3.90 -8.92
N ALA A 85 -10.26 -3.24 -9.73
CA ALA A 85 -10.07 -3.13 -11.17
C ALA A 85 -8.75 -2.43 -11.51
N ALA A 86 -8.45 -1.31 -10.85
CA ALA A 86 -7.19 -0.59 -11.05
C ALA A 86 -5.96 -1.43 -10.64
N TYR A 87 -6.08 -2.23 -9.57
CA TYR A 87 -5.05 -3.17 -9.16
C TYR A 87 -4.86 -4.28 -10.18
N ALA A 88 -5.96 -4.85 -10.69
CA ALA A 88 -5.93 -5.88 -11.73
C ALA A 88 -5.24 -5.39 -13.00
N GLU A 89 -5.55 -4.14 -13.40
CA GLU A 89 -4.95 -3.53 -14.56
C GLU A 89 -3.45 -3.29 -14.40
N LEU A 90 -2.99 -2.81 -13.24
CA LEU A 90 -1.57 -2.53 -13.00
C LEU A 90 -0.72 -3.79 -12.80
N ARG A 91 -1.33 -4.88 -12.32
CA ARG A 91 -0.62 -6.10 -11.92
C ARG A 91 0.16 -6.71 -13.08
N GLY A 92 1.49 -6.76 -12.94
CA GLY A 92 2.38 -7.38 -13.91
C GLY A 92 2.64 -6.54 -15.18
N ARG A 93 2.10 -5.31 -15.26
CA ARG A 93 2.34 -4.41 -16.40
C ARG A 93 3.70 -3.74 -16.37
N ILE A 94 4.28 -3.58 -15.18
CA ILE A 94 5.56 -2.93 -14.99
C ILE A 94 6.53 -3.94 -14.37
N ALA A 95 7.55 -4.30 -15.15
CA ALA A 95 8.58 -5.23 -14.73
C ALA A 95 9.36 -4.67 -13.52
N GLY A 96 9.72 -5.54 -12.57
CA GLY A 96 10.47 -5.14 -11.38
C GLY A 96 9.64 -4.51 -10.25
N PHE A 97 8.36 -4.27 -10.46
CA PHE A 97 7.44 -3.88 -9.37
C PHE A 97 6.65 -5.07 -8.83
N GLY A 98 6.46 -5.02 -7.52
CA GLY A 98 5.72 -6.02 -6.78
C GLY A 98 4.32 -5.55 -6.39
N PRO A 99 3.45 -6.49 -5.98
CA PRO A 99 2.12 -6.28 -5.42
C PRO A 99 1.99 -5.14 -4.39
N SER A 100 2.99 -4.97 -3.52
CA SER A 100 2.98 -3.95 -2.48
C SER A 100 3.25 -2.55 -3.01
N PHE A 101 3.97 -2.45 -4.13
CA PHE A 101 4.20 -1.18 -4.81
C PHE A 101 2.93 -0.74 -5.54
N TYR A 102 2.24 -1.67 -6.20
CA TYR A 102 0.96 -1.39 -6.87
C TYR A 102 -0.05 -0.78 -5.90
N SER A 103 -0.23 -1.36 -4.71
CA SER A 103 -1.14 -0.79 -3.70
C SER A 103 -0.69 0.58 -3.19
N LYS A 104 0.62 0.87 -3.13
CA LYS A 104 1.13 2.20 -2.73
C LYS A 104 0.82 3.27 -3.78
N PHE A 105 1.00 2.94 -5.06
CA PHE A 105 0.64 3.85 -6.14
C PHE A 105 -0.86 4.14 -6.13
N LEU A 106 -1.69 3.10 -6.02
CA LEU A 106 -3.15 3.27 -5.92
C LEU A 106 -3.58 4.04 -4.68
N TYR A 107 -2.92 3.83 -3.53
CA TYR A 107 -3.16 4.59 -2.31
C TYR A 107 -3.01 6.09 -2.53
N PHE A 108 -1.89 6.54 -3.10
CA PHE A 108 -1.68 7.97 -3.36
C PHE A 108 -2.57 8.49 -4.49
N ALA A 109 -2.72 7.74 -5.59
CA ALA A 109 -3.64 8.12 -6.66
C ALA A 109 -5.07 8.30 -6.14
N GLY A 110 -5.56 7.40 -5.29
CA GLY A 110 -6.88 7.46 -4.66
C GLY A 110 -7.03 8.51 -3.55
N LYS A 111 -5.97 9.23 -3.17
CA LYS A 111 -6.07 10.47 -2.39
C LYS A 111 -6.36 11.68 -3.29
N SER A 112 -5.93 11.62 -4.55
CA SER A 112 -6.09 12.69 -5.54
C SER A 112 -7.34 12.53 -6.40
N VAL A 113 -7.70 11.29 -6.78
CA VAL A 113 -8.91 11.00 -7.55
C VAL A 113 -9.98 10.39 -6.66
N ARG A 114 -11.21 10.91 -6.76
CA ARG A 114 -12.37 10.27 -6.13
C ARG A 114 -12.71 9.00 -6.91
N ALA A 115 -12.45 7.84 -6.32
CA ALA A 115 -12.85 6.55 -6.90
C ALA A 115 -14.38 6.46 -7.04
N ALA A 116 -14.87 5.81 -8.10
CA ALA A 116 -16.32 5.68 -8.34
C ALA A 116 -16.99 4.79 -7.28
N SER A 117 -16.35 3.71 -6.85
CA SER A 117 -16.73 3.00 -5.63
C SER A 117 -16.06 3.65 -4.41
N GLY A 118 -16.83 3.87 -3.34
CA GLY A 118 -16.39 4.65 -2.18
C GLY A 118 -15.29 4.00 -1.32
N THR A 119 -14.71 2.87 -1.71
CA THR A 119 -13.65 2.21 -0.95
C THR A 119 -12.30 2.76 -1.38
N GLN A 120 -11.74 3.64 -0.55
CA GLN A 120 -10.43 4.23 -0.78
C GLN A 120 -9.35 3.13 -0.84
N PRO A 121 -8.44 3.15 -1.84
CA PRO A 121 -7.31 2.23 -1.85
C PRO A 121 -6.46 2.39 -0.59
N LEU A 122 -6.09 1.26 0.00
CA LEU A 122 -5.16 1.16 1.14
C LEU A 122 -3.90 0.41 0.72
N ILE A 123 -2.82 0.61 1.45
CA ILE A 123 -1.56 -0.09 1.21
C ILE A 123 -1.70 -1.53 1.73
N LEU A 124 -1.29 -2.50 0.91
CA LEU A 124 -1.11 -3.88 1.33
C LEU A 124 0.34 -4.27 1.09
N ASP A 125 1.10 -4.50 2.15
CA ASP A 125 2.47 -4.99 2.05
C ASP A 125 2.68 -6.25 2.89
N GLN A 126 3.91 -6.73 2.92
CA GLN A 126 4.25 -7.97 3.63
C GLN A 126 4.00 -7.85 5.14
N VAL A 127 4.19 -6.67 5.73
CA VAL A 127 3.93 -6.45 7.17
C VAL A 127 2.44 -6.59 7.41
N LEU A 128 1.61 -5.86 6.67
CA LEU A 128 0.16 -5.92 6.80
C LEU A 128 -0.40 -7.30 6.47
N ALA A 129 0.09 -7.96 5.42
CA ALA A 129 -0.32 -9.33 5.10
C ALA A 129 -0.02 -10.30 6.25
N ARG A 130 1.15 -10.19 6.90
CA ARG A 130 1.48 -11.01 8.07
C ARG A 130 0.56 -10.70 9.26
N ARG A 131 0.20 -9.43 9.48
CA ARG A 131 -0.77 -9.05 10.53
C ARG A 131 -2.15 -9.63 10.26
N MET A 132 -2.64 -9.51 9.04
CA MET A 132 -3.89 -10.12 8.59
C MET A 132 -3.87 -11.64 8.76
N ARG A 133 -2.72 -12.28 8.47
CA ARG A 133 -2.52 -13.71 8.73
C ARG A 133 -2.67 -14.05 10.21
N SER A 134 -1.98 -13.34 11.10
CA SER A 134 -2.04 -13.60 12.55
C SER A 134 -3.47 -13.45 13.09
N LEU A 135 -4.18 -12.39 12.69
CA LEU A 135 -5.59 -12.18 13.07
C LEU A 135 -6.49 -13.32 12.57
N ALA A 136 -6.38 -13.67 11.28
CA ALA A 136 -7.17 -14.74 10.70
C ALA A 136 -6.87 -16.11 11.33
N GLN A 137 -5.61 -16.37 11.71
CA GLN A 137 -5.23 -17.60 12.42
C GLN A 137 -5.81 -17.66 13.82
N ALA A 138 -5.82 -16.54 14.56
CA ALA A 138 -6.42 -16.50 15.90
C ALA A 138 -7.94 -16.80 15.82
N VAL A 139 -8.66 -16.09 14.95
CA VAL A 139 -10.10 -16.31 14.74
C VAL A 139 -10.38 -17.72 14.20
N GLY A 140 -9.57 -18.22 13.27
CA GLY A 140 -9.70 -19.55 12.70
C GLY A 140 -9.57 -20.68 13.72
N ARG A 141 -8.67 -20.51 14.70
CA ARG A 141 -8.52 -21.43 15.84
C ARG A 141 -9.69 -21.34 16.80
N GLU A 142 -10.09 -20.13 17.18
CA GLU A 142 -11.18 -19.90 18.14
C GLU A 142 -12.53 -20.44 17.62
N THR A 143 -12.81 -20.24 16.35
CA THR A 143 -14.07 -20.66 15.71
C THR A 143 -14.06 -22.10 15.20
N GLY A 144 -12.90 -22.73 15.12
CA GLY A 144 -12.72 -24.07 14.54
C GLY A 144 -12.77 -24.15 13.02
N TYR A 145 -12.89 -23.03 12.30
CA TYR A 145 -12.97 -23.01 10.82
C TYR A 145 -11.61 -23.15 10.12
N ASP A 146 -10.51 -22.77 10.77
CA ASP A 146 -9.14 -22.90 10.25
C ASP A 146 -8.17 -23.24 11.40
N PRO A 147 -8.36 -24.40 12.06
CA PRO A 147 -7.66 -24.73 13.31
C PRO A 147 -6.15 -24.87 13.14
N ASP A 148 -5.66 -25.19 11.94
CA ASP A 148 -4.23 -25.30 11.62
C ASP A 148 -3.65 -24.03 10.96
N GLY A 149 -4.50 -23.02 10.71
CA GLY A 149 -4.11 -21.76 10.09
C GLY A 149 -3.68 -21.87 8.63
N SER A 150 -4.00 -22.96 7.95
CA SER A 150 -3.61 -23.23 6.56
C SER A 150 -4.30 -22.27 5.59
N ILE A 151 -5.59 -22.00 5.78
CA ILE A 151 -6.36 -21.08 4.95
C ILE A 151 -5.83 -19.66 5.15
N ALA A 152 -5.64 -19.22 6.39
CA ALA A 152 -5.08 -17.90 6.70
C ALA A 152 -3.69 -17.71 6.07
N ARG A 153 -2.82 -18.73 6.12
CA ARG A 153 -1.49 -18.69 5.48
C ARG A 153 -1.58 -18.57 3.96
N TRP A 154 -2.53 -19.27 3.34
CA TRP A 154 -2.75 -19.23 1.90
C TRP A 154 -3.33 -17.89 1.44
N VAL A 155 -4.37 -17.39 2.11
CA VAL A 155 -5.02 -16.11 1.79
C VAL A 155 -4.02 -14.97 1.96
N TRP A 156 -3.41 -14.89 3.14
CA TRP A 156 -2.53 -13.80 3.55
C TRP A 156 -1.05 -14.13 3.37
N ARG A 157 -0.67 -14.70 2.22
CA ARG A 157 0.74 -14.95 1.85
C ARG A 157 1.55 -13.65 1.80
N ASP A 158 2.88 -13.77 1.89
CA ASP A 158 3.80 -12.61 1.98
C ASP A 158 3.89 -11.76 0.70
N THR A 159 3.42 -12.27 -0.45
CA THR A 159 3.52 -11.60 -1.76
C THR A 159 2.46 -12.12 -2.73
N ASN A 160 2.43 -11.61 -3.95
CA ASN A 160 1.58 -12.06 -5.05
C ASN A 160 0.07 -11.98 -4.75
N TRP A 161 -0.43 -10.95 -4.09
CA TRP A 161 -1.87 -10.82 -3.86
C TRP A 161 -2.62 -10.69 -5.19
N SER A 162 -3.72 -11.44 -5.35
CA SER A 162 -4.62 -11.28 -6.50
C SER A 162 -5.47 -10.02 -6.30
N PRO A 163 -6.08 -9.48 -7.37
CA PRO A 163 -7.03 -8.37 -7.26
C PRO A 163 -8.13 -8.69 -6.23
N HIS A 164 -8.71 -9.89 -6.31
CA HIS A 164 -9.70 -10.35 -5.33
C HIS A 164 -9.20 -10.30 -3.88
N ARG A 165 -7.96 -10.75 -3.59
CA ARG A 165 -7.41 -10.68 -2.23
C ARG A 165 -7.17 -9.25 -1.76
N TYR A 166 -6.78 -8.37 -2.68
CA TYR A 166 -6.67 -6.95 -2.40
C TYR A 166 -8.06 -6.35 -2.08
N ALA A 167 -9.09 -6.71 -2.83
CA ALA A 167 -10.46 -6.28 -2.56
C ALA A 167 -11.00 -6.77 -1.21
N ILE A 168 -10.73 -8.03 -0.85
CA ILE A 168 -11.07 -8.59 0.47
C ILE A 168 -10.36 -7.83 1.60
N TYR A 169 -9.09 -7.48 1.40
CA TYR A 169 -8.35 -6.63 2.34
C TYR A 169 -9.03 -5.27 2.52
N LEU A 170 -9.34 -4.56 1.44
CA LEU A 170 -10.00 -3.25 1.52
C LEU A 170 -11.37 -3.32 2.20
N SER A 171 -12.16 -4.34 1.85
CA SER A 171 -13.48 -4.59 2.43
C SER A 171 -13.40 -4.87 3.93
N PHE A 172 -12.43 -5.69 4.34
CA PHE A 172 -12.16 -5.95 5.75
C PHE A 172 -11.79 -4.67 6.48
N MET A 173 -10.84 -3.89 5.96
CA MET A 173 -10.40 -2.64 6.60
C MET A 173 -11.55 -1.64 6.74
N GLN A 174 -12.42 -1.54 5.74
CA GLN A 174 -13.61 -0.68 5.77
C GLN A 174 -14.68 -1.18 6.78
N ALA A 175 -14.84 -2.50 6.92
CA ALA A 175 -15.76 -3.06 7.91
C ALA A 175 -15.22 -2.90 9.33
N ALA A 176 -13.95 -3.23 9.53
CA ALA A 176 -13.25 -3.10 10.80
C ALA A 176 -13.21 -1.64 11.25
N SER A 177 -12.92 -0.69 10.35
CA SER A 177 -12.91 0.75 10.68
C SER A 177 -14.28 1.23 11.16
N ARG A 178 -15.37 0.79 10.54
CA ARG A 178 -16.74 1.09 10.99
C ARG A 178 -17.04 0.50 12.36
N GLN A 179 -16.58 -0.73 12.62
CA GLN A 179 -16.80 -1.39 13.89
C GLN A 179 -16.02 -0.71 15.02
N VAL A 180 -14.74 -0.36 14.82
CA VAL A 180 -13.96 0.35 15.84
C VAL A 180 -14.45 1.79 16.03
N ALA A 181 -14.91 2.48 14.98
CA ALA A 181 -15.49 3.81 15.10
C ALA A 181 -16.80 3.83 15.91
N ALA A 182 -17.49 2.68 16.04
CA ALA A 182 -18.63 2.54 16.93
C ALA A 182 -18.23 2.42 18.42
N THR A 183 -16.94 2.25 18.72
CA THR A 183 -16.42 2.23 20.09
C THR A 183 -15.99 3.63 20.54
N HIS A 184 -16.11 3.93 21.84
CA HIS A 184 -15.72 5.23 22.39
C HIS A 184 -14.19 5.45 22.47
N SER A 185 -13.39 4.42 22.19
CA SER A 185 -11.92 4.45 22.26
C SER A 185 -11.24 4.76 20.91
N TRP A 186 -12.01 4.83 19.82
CA TRP A 186 -11.49 5.13 18.48
C TRP A 186 -12.01 6.49 18.00
N PRO A 187 -11.22 7.29 17.26
CA PRO A 187 -11.70 8.57 16.74
C PRO A 187 -12.92 8.37 15.83
N SER A 188 -13.99 9.13 16.07
CA SER A 188 -15.27 9.00 15.35
C SER A 188 -15.18 9.37 13.86
N ASN A 189 -14.17 10.15 13.49
CA ASN A 189 -13.84 10.52 12.11
C ASN A 189 -12.66 9.70 11.54
N ALA A 190 -12.26 8.61 12.20
CA ALA A 190 -11.14 7.80 11.74
C ALA A 190 -11.47 7.17 10.38
N THR A 191 -10.61 7.46 9.42
CA THR A 191 -10.65 6.79 8.11
C THR A 191 -10.00 5.41 8.23
N PRO A 192 -10.28 4.48 7.30
CA PRO A 192 -9.59 3.19 7.23
C PRO A 192 -8.04 3.30 7.21
N ASP A 193 -7.50 4.43 6.76
CA ASP A 193 -6.06 4.72 6.76
C ASP A 193 -5.46 4.75 8.18
N LEU A 194 -6.21 5.22 9.18
CA LEU A 194 -5.74 5.20 10.57
C LEU A 194 -5.65 3.76 11.11
N LEU A 195 -6.60 2.91 10.74
CA LEU A 195 -6.56 1.49 11.11
C LEU A 195 -5.41 0.76 10.42
N GLU A 196 -5.16 1.05 9.13
CA GLU A 196 -3.98 0.55 8.41
C GLU A 196 -2.70 0.91 9.16
N TYR A 197 -2.56 2.19 9.51
CA TYR A 197 -1.38 2.68 10.23
C TYR A 197 -1.22 2.04 11.61
N ALA A 198 -2.31 1.87 12.36
CA ALA A 198 -2.29 1.19 13.66
C ALA A 198 -1.84 -0.27 13.53
N LEU A 199 -2.38 -1.02 12.55
CA LEU A 199 -1.97 -2.42 12.32
C LEU A 199 -0.51 -2.53 11.87
N PHE A 200 -0.02 -1.55 11.11
CA PHE A 200 1.37 -1.50 10.66
C PHE A 200 2.34 -1.23 11.83
N THR A 201 2.01 -0.30 12.72
CA THR A 201 2.88 0.16 13.81
C THR A 201 2.81 -0.71 15.07
N THR A 202 1.70 -1.42 15.30
CA THR A 202 1.53 -2.22 16.52
C THR A 202 2.45 -3.44 16.51
N SER A 203 3.34 -3.54 17.50
CA SER A 203 4.00 -4.78 17.87
C SER A 203 3.08 -5.60 18.76
N TRP A 204 2.28 -6.49 18.17
CA TRP A 204 1.56 -7.49 18.95
C TRP A 204 2.59 -8.46 19.53
N VAL A 205 2.87 -8.31 20.83
CA VAL A 205 3.40 -9.42 21.64
C VAL A 205 2.22 -10.35 21.83
N GLU A 206 2.28 -11.56 21.27
CA GLU A 206 1.42 -12.64 21.76
C GLU A 206 1.77 -12.80 23.23
N SER A 207 0.91 -12.31 24.12
CA SER A 207 0.92 -12.74 25.51
C SER A 207 0.62 -14.22 25.47
N ALA A 208 1.67 -15.04 25.46
CA ALA A 208 1.56 -16.41 25.90
C ALA A 208 1.07 -16.31 27.35
N GLU A 209 -0.21 -16.62 27.56
CA GLU A 209 -0.70 -16.92 28.89
C GLU A 209 0.18 -18.06 29.42
N ALA A 210 1.03 -17.70 30.38
CA ALA A 210 1.75 -18.65 31.19
C ALA A 210 0.73 -19.37 32.06
N THR A 211 0.56 -20.67 31.77
CA THR A 211 0.20 -21.80 32.66
C THR A 211 -0.65 -21.51 33.89
#